data_AF-A0A0K8Q617-F1
#
_entry.id   AF-A0A0K8Q617-F1
#
_cell.length_a   1.000
_cell.length_b   1.000
_cell.length_c   1.000
_cell.angle_alpha   90.00
_cell.angle_beta   90.00
_cell.angle_gamma   90.00
#
_symmetry.space_group_name_H-M   'P 1'
#
loop_
_entity.id
_entity.type
_entity.pdbx_description
1 polymer ?
#
loop_
_entity_poly.entity_id
_entity_poly.type
_entity_poly.pdbx_seq_one_letter_code
_entity_poly.pdbx_strand_id
1 'polypeptide(L)'
;MTRVARVLAAHAQASRDLIGYYEARFDPDQEAAGRPQLIAAALNRLEKDLDGIRGNDDDQIIRSFLQVITSTVRTNSYQHAANGGPTSHLVFKIDPAGLPFVPDPRPDHEFWVYAPHMEGIYVRYGRVARGGLRWSDRREDFRAEVLDLLRAQAVRNAVIVPAGAGGAFISKGQAARAAPAEVLPHGQDAYRTFIHGLLDVTDNLVLNGRAVAVRAPAGWSATTATTPTLLLPRTRAPPDSPTLPTP
;
A
#
# COMPACT_ATOMS: atom_id res chain seq x y z
N MET A 1 9.04 -6.98 23.44
CA MET A 1 8.12 -6.02 22.80
C MET A 1 8.98 -4.91 22.19
N THR A 2 8.81 -4.58 20.91
CA THR A 2 9.62 -3.53 20.24
C THR A 2 9.33 -2.16 20.85
N ARG A 3 10.28 -1.21 20.76
CA ARG A 3 10.10 0.17 21.27
C ARG A 3 8.81 0.80 20.76
N VAL A 4 8.55 0.67 19.46
CA VAL A 4 7.34 1.17 18.81
C VAL A 4 6.07 0.59 19.44
N ALA A 5 6.00 -0.73 19.60
CA ALA A 5 4.83 -1.38 20.22
C ALA A 5 4.60 -0.89 21.65
N ARG A 6 5.67 -0.64 22.43
CA ARG A 6 5.56 -0.10 23.79
C ARG A 6 4.98 1.31 23.80
N VAL A 7 5.42 2.18 22.89
CA VAL A 7 4.94 3.56 22.77
C VAL A 7 3.46 3.58 22.37
N LEU A 8 3.07 2.80 21.36
CA LEU A 8 1.67 2.69 20.94
C LEU A 8 0.77 2.15 22.07
N ALA A 9 1.25 1.16 22.83
CA ALA A 9 0.51 0.62 23.98
C ALA A 9 0.39 1.62 25.14
N ALA A 10 1.43 2.41 25.41
CA ALA A 10 1.43 3.44 26.45
C ALA A 10 0.50 4.62 26.12
N HIS A 11 0.41 4.97 24.82
CA HIS A 11 -0.44 6.04 24.31
C HIS A 11 -1.64 5.45 23.55
N ALA A 12 -2.43 4.62 24.25
CA ALA A 12 -3.52 3.86 23.64
C ALA A 12 -4.61 4.75 23.01
N GLN A 13 -4.87 5.95 23.56
CA GLN A 13 -5.85 6.87 22.99
C GLN A 13 -5.36 7.45 21.66
N ALA A 14 -4.13 7.97 21.61
CA ALA A 14 -3.51 8.43 20.36
C ALA A 14 -3.45 7.31 19.30
N SER A 15 -3.20 6.07 19.72
CA SER A 15 -3.23 4.91 18.81
C SER A 15 -4.62 4.62 18.26
N ARG A 16 -5.68 4.76 19.07
CA ARG A 16 -7.07 4.66 18.59
C ARG A 16 -7.40 5.80 17.63
N ASP A 17 -6.94 7.01 17.93
CA ASP A 17 -7.19 8.18 17.11
C ASP A 17 -6.44 8.11 15.76
N LEU A 18 -5.25 7.49 15.71
CA LEU A 18 -4.58 7.13 14.46
C LEU A 18 -5.44 6.21 13.59
N ILE A 19 -6.05 5.18 14.19
CA ILE A 19 -6.96 4.27 13.47
C ILE A 19 -8.22 5.02 13.03
N GLY A 20 -8.80 5.87 13.87
CA GLY A 20 -9.95 6.69 13.50
C GLY A 20 -9.65 7.67 12.36
N TYR A 21 -8.45 8.26 12.33
CA TYR A 21 -7.99 9.08 11.22
C TYR A 21 -7.79 8.25 9.94
N TYR A 22 -7.23 7.05 10.07
CA TYR A 22 -7.11 6.11 8.96
C TYR A 22 -8.48 5.72 8.38
N GLU A 23 -9.44 5.34 9.22
CA GLU A 23 -10.80 4.97 8.83
C GLU A 23 -11.54 6.14 8.20
N ALA A 24 -11.50 7.33 8.80
CA ALA A 24 -12.11 8.53 8.21
C ALA A 24 -11.58 8.83 6.79
N ARG A 25 -10.32 8.45 6.52
CA ARG A 25 -9.74 8.57 5.19
C ARG A 25 -10.16 7.43 4.28
N PHE A 26 -10.14 6.18 4.74
CA PHE A 26 -10.12 4.98 3.90
C PHE A 26 -11.31 4.02 4.02
N ASP A 27 -12.31 4.27 4.88
CA ASP A 27 -13.48 3.40 5.05
C ASP A 27 -14.55 3.66 3.96
N PRO A 28 -14.97 2.61 3.18
CA PRO A 28 -15.83 2.80 2.02
C PRO A 28 -17.22 3.27 2.38
N ASP A 29 -17.65 2.90 3.58
CA ASP A 29 -19.01 3.07 4.04
C ASP A 29 -19.25 4.51 4.53
N GLN A 30 -18.19 5.32 4.63
CA GLN A 30 -18.28 6.75 4.94
C GLN A 30 -18.79 7.55 3.73
N GLU A 31 -19.82 8.37 3.94
CA GLU A 31 -20.38 9.21 2.87
C GLU A 31 -19.37 10.23 2.32
N ALA A 32 -19.29 10.34 0.99
CA ALA A 32 -18.32 11.20 0.31
C ALA A 32 -18.48 12.69 0.67
N ALA A 33 -19.72 13.17 0.88
CA ALA A 33 -20.01 14.57 1.16
C ALA A 33 -19.53 15.02 2.55
N GLY A 34 -19.60 14.14 3.56
CA GLY A 34 -19.16 14.42 4.93
C GLY A 34 -17.71 14.01 5.22
N ARG A 35 -17.07 13.27 4.31
CA ARG A 35 -15.73 12.72 4.50
C ARG A 35 -14.67 13.79 4.82
N PRO A 36 -14.60 14.96 4.13
CA PRO A 36 -13.62 15.99 4.47
C PRO A 36 -13.75 16.50 5.92
N GLN A 37 -14.98 16.64 6.42
CA GLN A 37 -15.25 17.08 7.79
C GLN A 37 -14.89 15.99 8.80
N LEU A 38 -15.17 14.73 8.49
CA LEU A 38 -14.76 13.58 9.32
C LEU A 38 -13.23 13.49 9.43
N ILE A 39 -12.52 13.62 8.31
CA ILE A 39 -11.06 13.62 8.27
C ILE A 39 -10.50 14.77 9.13
N ALA A 40 -11.03 15.99 8.95
CA ALA A 40 -10.58 17.15 9.72
C ALA A 40 -10.88 16.99 11.22
N ALA A 41 -12.04 16.45 11.59
CA ALA A 41 -12.40 16.20 12.98
C ALA A 41 -11.50 15.12 13.62
N ALA A 42 -11.20 14.04 12.89
CA ALA A 42 -10.30 12.99 13.35
C ALA A 42 -8.86 13.50 13.52
N LEU A 43 -8.37 14.29 12.57
CA LEU A 43 -7.05 14.92 12.65
C LEU A 43 -6.95 15.87 13.85
N ASN A 44 -7.91 16.76 14.03
CA ASN A 44 -7.95 17.70 15.16
C ASN A 44 -7.98 16.99 16.51
N ARG A 45 -8.63 15.82 16.60
CA ARG A 45 -8.66 15.00 17.81
C ARG A 45 -7.29 14.42 18.11
N LEU A 46 -6.67 13.80 17.10
CA LEU A 46 -5.34 13.22 17.22
C LEU A 46 -4.27 14.28 17.54
N GLU A 47 -4.34 15.47 16.95
CA GLU A 47 -3.40 16.56 17.25
C GLU A 47 -3.50 17.02 18.71
N LYS A 48 -4.72 17.12 19.26
CA LYS A 48 -4.92 17.42 20.69
C LYS A 48 -4.37 16.34 21.61
N ASP A 49 -4.50 15.08 21.24
CA ASP A 49 -3.93 13.97 21.98
C ASP A 49 -2.40 14.01 21.97
N LEU A 50 -1.81 14.33 20.81
CA LEU A 50 -0.36 14.49 20.64
C LEU A 50 0.20 15.63 21.49
N ASP A 51 -0.51 16.75 21.62
CA ASP A 51 -0.10 17.87 22.48
C ASP A 51 0.02 17.46 23.97
N GLY A 52 -0.67 16.39 24.39
CA GLY A 52 -0.60 15.84 25.74
C GLY A 52 0.58 14.90 26.00
N ILE A 53 1.32 14.48 24.96
CA ILE A 53 2.39 13.48 25.09
C ILE A 53 3.66 14.13 25.64
N ARG A 54 4.12 13.61 26.79
CA ARG A 54 5.37 14.05 27.41
C ARG A 54 6.53 13.23 26.86
N GLY A 55 7.47 13.90 26.19
CA GLY A 55 8.70 13.30 25.68
C GLY A 55 8.75 13.36 24.15
N ASN A 56 9.78 14.02 23.63
CA ASN A 56 9.96 14.29 22.20
C ASN A 56 9.97 13.01 21.35
N ASP A 57 10.53 11.93 21.88
CA ASP A 57 10.70 10.68 21.14
C ASP A 57 9.40 9.88 20.95
N ASP A 58 8.53 9.84 21.96
CA ASP A 58 7.25 9.12 21.88
C ASP A 58 6.29 9.85 20.92
N ASP A 59 6.24 11.18 21.03
CA ASP A 59 5.52 12.06 20.11
C ASP A 59 6.02 11.87 18.67
N GLN A 60 7.34 11.86 18.44
CA GLN A 60 7.93 11.66 17.12
C GLN A 60 7.51 10.32 16.49
N ILE A 61 7.43 9.23 17.27
CA ILE A 61 6.99 7.93 16.78
C ILE A 61 5.55 8.01 16.28
N ILE A 62 4.64 8.56 17.09
CA ILE A 62 3.21 8.62 16.77
C ILE A 62 2.97 9.60 15.61
N ARG A 63 3.66 10.75 15.58
CA ARG A 63 3.62 11.68 14.44
C ARG A 63 4.14 11.05 13.15
N SER A 64 5.13 10.17 13.24
CA SER A 64 5.63 9.43 12.07
C SER A 64 4.55 8.48 11.51
N PHE A 65 3.76 7.81 12.36
CA PHE A 65 2.59 7.04 11.91
C PHE A 65 1.53 7.94 11.26
N LEU A 66 1.22 9.08 11.87
CA LEU A 66 0.31 10.07 11.27
C LEU A 66 0.78 10.49 9.88
N GLN A 67 2.06 10.84 9.73
CA GLN A 67 2.65 11.22 8.45
C GLN A 67 2.56 10.09 7.41
N VAL A 68 2.86 8.84 7.78
CA VAL A 68 2.72 7.68 6.87
C VAL A 68 1.27 7.46 6.45
N ILE A 69 0.33 7.56 7.38
CA ILE A 69 -1.10 7.46 7.06
C ILE A 69 -1.44 8.58 6.08
N THR A 70 -1.19 9.84 6.44
CA THR A 70 -1.47 11.02 5.59
C THR A 70 -0.88 10.90 4.18
N SER A 71 0.37 10.45 4.07
CA SER A 71 1.06 10.23 2.78
C SER A 71 0.57 9.01 2.01
N THR A 72 -0.22 8.12 2.62
CA THR A 72 -0.85 7.02 1.88
C THR A 72 -1.92 7.57 0.94
N VAL A 73 -1.81 7.25 -0.35
CA VAL A 73 -2.72 7.70 -1.41
C VAL A 73 -3.69 6.60 -1.86
N ARG A 74 -3.32 5.32 -1.72
CA ARG A 74 -4.20 4.16 -2.01
C ARG A 74 -3.86 2.98 -1.11
N THR A 75 -4.86 2.17 -0.80
CA THR A 75 -4.72 0.91 -0.06
C THR A 75 -5.82 -0.08 -0.45
N ASN A 76 -5.58 -1.37 -0.24
CA ASN A 76 -6.56 -2.44 -0.43
C ASN A 76 -7.23 -2.90 0.88
N SER A 77 -7.02 -2.20 1.99
CA SER A 77 -7.41 -2.67 3.33
C SER A 77 -8.91 -2.95 3.54
N TYR A 78 -9.77 -2.40 2.68
CA TYR A 78 -11.23 -2.61 2.69
C TYR A 78 -11.72 -3.46 1.51
N GLN A 79 -10.80 -4.00 0.71
CA GLN A 79 -11.14 -4.94 -0.34
C GLN A 79 -11.35 -6.33 0.27
N HIS A 80 -12.25 -7.09 -0.34
CA HIS A 80 -12.46 -8.49 -0.01
C HIS A 80 -11.78 -9.37 -1.06
N ALA A 81 -11.30 -10.54 -0.63
CA ALA A 81 -10.84 -11.58 -1.53
C ALA A 81 -12.01 -12.12 -2.37
N ALA A 82 -11.68 -12.84 -3.46
CA ALA A 82 -12.67 -13.43 -4.37
C ALA A 82 -13.73 -14.31 -3.68
N ASN A 83 -13.37 -14.93 -2.55
CA ASN A 83 -14.25 -15.77 -1.74
C ASN A 83 -15.14 -14.98 -0.76
N GLY A 84 -15.10 -13.64 -0.81
CA GLY A 84 -15.84 -12.77 0.11
C GLY A 84 -15.20 -12.60 1.49
N GLY A 85 -14.07 -13.27 1.75
CA GLY A 85 -13.29 -13.11 2.99
C GLY A 85 -12.38 -11.87 2.96
N PRO A 86 -11.67 -11.58 4.06
CA PRO A 86 -10.64 -10.54 4.08
C PRO A 86 -9.49 -10.93 3.12
N THR A 87 -8.82 -9.93 2.54
CA THR A 87 -7.59 -10.18 1.77
C THR A 87 -6.50 -10.75 2.68
N SER A 88 -5.67 -11.65 2.15
CA SER A 88 -4.53 -12.23 2.87
C SER A 88 -3.32 -11.29 2.96
N HIS A 89 -3.40 -10.13 2.32
CA HIS A 89 -2.33 -9.14 2.21
C HIS A 89 -2.89 -7.72 2.23
N LEU A 90 -2.08 -6.81 2.76
CA LEU A 90 -2.30 -5.37 2.74
C LEU A 90 -1.29 -4.72 1.82
N VAL A 91 -1.71 -3.70 1.10
CA VAL A 91 -0.83 -2.81 0.35
C VAL A 91 -1.13 -1.35 0.67
N PHE A 92 -0.07 -0.57 0.76
CA PHE A 92 -0.11 0.87 0.91
C PHE A 92 0.73 1.51 -0.18
N LYS A 93 0.09 2.32 -1.03
CA LYS A 93 0.76 3.21 -1.97
C LYS A 93 0.97 4.54 -1.28
N ILE A 94 2.22 4.92 -1.10
CA ILE A 94 2.67 6.06 -0.29
C ILE A 94 3.31 7.08 -1.23
N ASP A 95 2.97 8.35 -1.02
CA ASP A 95 3.66 9.51 -1.58
C ASP A 95 4.76 9.98 -0.60
N PRO A 96 6.04 9.69 -0.89
CA PRO A 96 7.15 10.07 -0.01
C PRO A 96 7.39 11.58 0.03
N ALA A 97 6.83 12.38 -0.88
CA ALA A 97 6.99 13.83 -0.84
C ALA A 97 6.40 14.43 0.45
N GLY A 98 5.35 13.83 1.00
CA GLY A 98 4.75 14.22 2.28
C GLY A 98 5.50 13.74 3.53
N LEU A 99 6.56 12.94 3.38
CA LEU A 99 7.29 12.35 4.52
C LEU A 99 8.61 13.11 4.78
N PRO A 100 8.72 13.87 5.89
CA PRO A 100 9.90 14.71 6.16
C PRO A 100 11.16 13.90 6.49
N PHE A 101 11.01 12.66 6.98
CA PHE A 101 12.11 11.78 7.36
C PHE A 101 12.66 10.93 6.21
N VAL A 102 12.08 11.04 5.00
CA VAL A 102 12.61 10.34 3.82
C VAL A 102 13.67 11.21 3.15
N PRO A 103 14.92 10.72 3.02
CA PRO A 103 16.00 11.50 2.42
C PRO A 103 15.86 11.60 0.90
N ASP A 104 16.46 12.63 0.32
CA ASP A 104 16.56 12.78 -1.13
C ASP A 104 17.52 11.77 -1.79
N PRO A 105 17.34 11.47 -3.09
CA PRO A 105 16.18 11.80 -3.91
C PRO A 105 14.96 10.96 -3.52
N ARG A 106 13.83 11.62 -3.27
CA ARG A 106 12.57 10.95 -2.94
C ARG A 106 11.97 10.28 -4.19
N PRO A 107 11.46 9.05 -4.06
CA PRO A 107 10.70 8.46 -5.14
C PRO A 107 9.35 9.16 -5.34
N ASP A 108 8.80 9.02 -6.54
CA ASP A 108 7.44 9.46 -6.88
C ASP A 108 6.41 8.68 -6.05
N HIS A 109 6.57 7.36 -5.95
CA HIS A 109 5.73 6.52 -5.08
C HIS A 109 6.52 5.33 -4.51
N GLU A 110 6.20 4.98 -3.27
CA GLU A 110 6.60 3.74 -2.60
C GLU A 110 5.37 2.87 -2.36
N PHE A 111 5.48 1.58 -2.62
CA PHE A 111 4.44 0.59 -2.42
C PHE A 111 4.94 -0.40 -1.40
N TRP A 112 4.27 -0.48 -0.25
CA TRP A 112 4.59 -1.45 0.78
C TRP A 112 3.50 -2.51 0.82
N VAL A 113 3.89 -3.77 0.63
CA VAL A 113 2.99 -4.94 0.65
C VAL A 113 3.35 -5.81 1.84
N TYR A 114 2.36 -6.16 2.64
CA TYR A 114 2.51 -6.99 3.81
C TYR A 114 1.54 -8.17 3.77
N ALA A 115 2.04 -9.37 4.06
CA ALA A 115 1.24 -10.53 4.41
C ALA A 115 1.92 -11.29 5.57
N PRO A 116 1.24 -12.22 6.28
CA PRO A 116 1.89 -12.98 7.34
C PRO A 116 3.15 -13.74 6.88
N HIS A 117 3.15 -14.26 5.66
CA HIS A 117 4.26 -15.03 5.08
C HIS A 117 5.26 -14.20 4.27
N MET A 118 4.99 -12.93 3.96
CA MET A 118 5.91 -12.11 3.14
C MET A 118 5.81 -10.62 3.42
N GLU A 119 6.84 -9.88 3.04
CA GLU A 119 6.82 -8.42 3.02
C GLU A 119 7.58 -7.93 1.79
N GLY A 120 7.13 -6.85 1.17
CA GLY A 120 7.76 -6.35 -0.05
C GLY A 120 7.61 -4.85 -0.22
N ILE A 121 8.58 -4.28 -0.93
CA ILE A 121 8.64 -2.87 -1.28
C ILE A 121 8.87 -2.76 -2.78
N TYR A 122 8.06 -1.93 -3.42
CA TYR A 122 8.29 -1.48 -4.79
C TYR A 122 8.37 0.05 -4.80
N VAL A 123 9.29 0.59 -5.59
CA VAL A 123 9.54 2.03 -5.65
C VAL A 123 9.58 2.48 -7.10
N ARG A 124 9.02 3.66 -7.36
CA ARG A 124 8.96 4.28 -8.68
C ARG A 124 9.43 5.74 -8.59
N TYR A 125 10.32 6.16 -9.50
CA TYR A 125 10.84 7.55 -9.55
C TYR A 125 10.19 8.44 -10.63
N GLY A 126 9.19 7.94 -11.34
CA GLY A 126 8.47 8.73 -12.34
C GLY A 126 7.31 7.98 -12.97
N ARG A 127 6.45 8.69 -13.71
CA ARG A 127 5.22 8.14 -14.30
C ARG A 127 5.48 6.98 -15.27
N VAL A 128 6.54 7.09 -16.06
CA VAL A 128 7.03 6.02 -16.93
C VAL A 128 8.39 5.60 -16.39
N ALA A 129 8.46 4.40 -15.82
CA ALA A 129 9.65 3.91 -15.17
C ALA A 129 9.82 2.41 -15.41
N ARG A 130 11.07 1.94 -15.33
CA ARG A 130 11.41 0.53 -15.53
C ARG A 130 12.35 0.00 -14.45
N GLY A 131 12.19 -1.27 -14.14
CA GLY A 131 13.22 -2.09 -13.53
C GLY A 131 12.64 -3.37 -12.94
N GLY A 132 13.51 -4.09 -12.24
CA GLY A 132 13.26 -5.47 -11.84
C GLY A 132 12.69 -5.62 -10.44
N LEU A 133 12.22 -6.83 -10.16
CA LEU A 133 11.91 -7.30 -8.83
C LEU A 133 12.97 -8.33 -8.43
N ARG A 134 13.30 -8.38 -7.14
CA ARG A 134 14.13 -9.45 -6.59
C ARG A 134 13.52 -10.05 -5.33
N TRP A 135 13.84 -11.31 -5.11
CA TRP A 135 13.68 -11.91 -3.80
C TRP A 135 14.95 -11.63 -2.98
N SER A 136 14.80 -11.02 -1.81
CA SER A 136 15.88 -10.71 -0.89
C SER A 136 15.86 -11.63 0.33
N ASP A 137 17.03 -11.97 0.84
CA ASP A 137 17.27 -12.64 2.12
C ASP A 137 17.54 -11.64 3.26
N ARG A 138 17.72 -10.35 2.93
CA ARG A 138 18.05 -9.25 3.85
C ARG A 138 16.84 -8.70 4.59
N ARG A 139 16.30 -9.48 5.53
CA ARG A 139 15.02 -9.16 6.21
C ARG A 139 14.98 -7.80 6.91
N GLU A 140 16.09 -7.35 7.49
CA GLU A 140 16.10 -6.14 8.32
C GLU A 140 16.37 -4.86 7.52
N ASP A 141 16.96 -4.94 6.32
CA ASP A 141 17.38 -3.77 5.55
C ASP A 141 17.11 -3.86 4.04
N PHE A 142 16.23 -4.79 3.59
CA PHE A 142 15.84 -4.90 2.17
C PHE A 142 15.29 -3.59 1.59
N ARG A 143 14.70 -2.71 2.40
CA ARG A 143 14.27 -1.37 1.96
C ARG A 143 15.46 -0.52 1.51
N ALA A 144 16.53 -0.45 2.32
CA ALA A 144 17.75 0.27 1.97
C ALA A 144 18.40 -0.36 0.73
N GLU A 145 18.42 -1.70 0.69
CA GLU A 145 18.93 -2.46 -0.44
C GLU A 145 18.19 -2.13 -1.75
N VAL A 146 16.86 -1.91 -1.72
CA VAL A 146 16.07 -1.52 -2.90
C VAL A 146 16.40 -0.10 -3.33
N LEU A 147 16.47 0.84 -2.39
CA LEU A 147 16.79 2.24 -2.69
C LEU A 147 18.20 2.37 -3.28
N ASP A 148 19.17 1.64 -2.75
CA ASP A 148 20.55 1.64 -3.26
C ASP A 148 20.63 1.01 -4.67
N LEU A 149 19.88 -0.08 -4.89
CA LEU A 149 19.78 -0.70 -6.23
C LEU A 149 19.23 0.30 -7.25
N LEU A 150 18.18 1.04 -6.91
CA LEU A 150 17.55 2.01 -7.81
C LEU A 150 18.44 3.21 -8.08
N ARG A 151 19.14 3.72 -7.07
CA ARG A 151 20.17 4.75 -7.25
C ARG A 151 21.26 4.29 -8.23
N ALA A 152 21.73 3.05 -8.09
CA ALA A 152 22.73 2.48 -9.00
C ALA A 152 22.19 2.20 -10.41
N GLN A 153 20.88 1.99 -10.57
CA GLN A 153 20.24 1.79 -11.88
C GLN A 153 19.91 3.10 -12.59
N ALA A 154 19.75 4.22 -11.87
CA ALA A 154 19.44 5.52 -12.45
C ALA A 154 20.47 5.95 -13.50
N VAL A 155 21.77 5.78 -13.21
CA VAL A 155 22.86 6.11 -14.14
C VAL A 155 22.83 5.23 -15.39
N ARG A 156 22.53 3.93 -15.23
CA ARG A 156 22.53 2.97 -16.34
C ARG A 156 21.30 3.08 -17.24
N ASN A 157 20.16 3.46 -16.68
CA ASN A 157 18.89 3.53 -17.40
C ASN A 157 18.61 4.90 -18.04
N ALA A 158 19.37 5.94 -17.65
CA ALA A 158 19.15 7.34 -18.05
C ALA A 158 18.98 7.55 -19.57
N VAL A 159 19.66 6.77 -20.40
CA VAL A 159 19.63 6.89 -21.86
C VAL A 159 18.35 6.30 -22.50
N ILE A 160 17.65 5.39 -21.81
CA ILE A 160 16.50 4.65 -22.40
C ILE A 160 15.17 5.01 -21.75
N VAL A 161 15.09 4.96 -20.41
CA VAL A 161 13.94 5.45 -19.64
C VAL A 161 14.53 6.25 -18.47
N PRO A 162 14.35 7.58 -18.45
CA PRO A 162 15.03 8.44 -17.47
C PRO A 162 14.72 8.08 -16.02
N ALA A 163 13.49 7.59 -15.75
CA ALA A 163 13.06 7.21 -14.41
C ALA A 163 13.21 5.70 -14.14
N GLY A 164 13.82 5.37 -13.00
CA GLY A 164 13.93 4.00 -12.51
C GLY A 164 12.71 3.56 -11.70
N ALA A 165 12.44 2.26 -11.71
CA ALA A 165 11.53 1.60 -10.77
C ALA A 165 12.07 0.22 -10.41
N GLY A 166 11.63 -0.35 -9.30
CA GLY A 166 12.05 -1.68 -8.90
C GLY A 166 11.70 -1.96 -7.46
N GLY A 167 11.88 -3.21 -7.07
CA GLY A 167 11.44 -3.64 -5.75
C GLY A 167 12.09 -4.92 -5.29
N ALA A 168 11.87 -5.23 -4.03
CA ALA A 168 12.25 -6.50 -3.45
C ALA A 168 11.18 -6.97 -2.48
N PHE A 169 11.11 -8.29 -2.31
CA PHE A 169 10.31 -8.91 -1.28
C PHE A 169 11.13 -9.93 -0.51
N ILE A 170 10.70 -10.21 0.72
CA ILE A 170 11.25 -11.20 1.61
C ILE A 170 10.18 -12.24 1.98
N SER A 171 10.61 -13.44 2.32
CA SER A 171 9.74 -14.44 2.95
C SER A 171 9.87 -14.36 4.47
N LYS A 172 8.78 -14.62 5.19
CA LYS A 172 8.67 -14.59 6.66
C LYS A 172 8.21 -15.95 7.20
N GLY A 173 8.37 -16.15 8.52
CA GLY A 173 7.88 -17.34 9.21
C GLY A 173 8.53 -18.65 8.72
N GLN A 174 7.71 -19.71 8.60
CA GLN A 174 8.16 -21.04 8.17
C GLN A 174 8.72 -21.04 6.75
N ALA A 175 8.13 -20.27 5.84
CA ALA A 175 8.60 -20.09 4.47
C ALA A 175 10.06 -19.61 4.41
N ALA A 176 10.47 -18.81 5.39
CA ALA A 176 11.82 -18.27 5.50
C ALA A 176 12.84 -19.24 6.14
N ARG A 177 12.38 -20.40 6.60
CA ARG A 177 13.19 -21.47 7.24
C ARG A 177 13.02 -22.81 6.52
N ALA A 178 12.41 -22.80 5.34
CA ALA A 178 12.06 -24.00 4.59
C ALA A 178 13.31 -24.75 4.12
N ALA A 179 13.20 -26.08 3.99
CA ALA A 179 14.27 -26.90 3.44
C ALA A 179 14.51 -26.52 1.97
N PRO A 180 15.73 -26.73 1.41
CA PRO A 180 16.07 -26.29 0.05
C PRO A 180 15.06 -26.65 -1.05
N ALA A 181 14.38 -27.80 -0.92
CA ALA A 181 13.35 -28.26 -1.86
C ALA A 181 12.04 -27.44 -1.81
N GLU A 182 11.73 -26.81 -0.68
CA GLU A 182 10.51 -26.03 -0.44
C GLU A 182 10.72 -24.52 -0.63
N VAL A 183 11.98 -24.08 -0.78
CA VAL A 183 12.35 -22.67 -1.00
C VAL A 183 11.66 -22.10 -2.23
N LEU A 184 11.68 -22.82 -3.37
CA LEU A 184 11.16 -22.29 -4.63
C LEU A 184 9.62 -22.09 -4.60
N PRO A 185 8.79 -23.06 -4.15
CA PRO A 185 7.35 -22.84 -3.98
C PRO A 185 7.01 -21.65 -3.08
N HIS A 186 7.68 -21.51 -1.93
CA HIS A 186 7.45 -20.38 -1.03
C HIS A 186 7.83 -19.03 -1.66
N GLY A 187 8.94 -18.98 -2.39
CA GLY A 187 9.33 -17.80 -3.15
C GLY A 187 8.30 -17.43 -4.21
N GLN A 188 7.73 -18.41 -4.91
CA GLN A 188 6.66 -18.19 -5.89
C GLN A 188 5.39 -17.65 -5.24
N ASP A 189 4.99 -18.17 -4.08
CA ASP A 189 3.80 -17.69 -3.37
C ASP A 189 3.99 -16.26 -2.85
N ALA A 190 5.15 -15.97 -2.26
CA ALA A 190 5.51 -14.62 -1.84
C ALA A 190 5.51 -13.64 -3.02
N TYR A 191 6.06 -14.06 -4.18
CA TYR A 191 6.04 -13.28 -5.41
C TYR A 191 4.61 -13.03 -5.91
N ARG A 192 3.75 -14.06 -5.97
CA ARG A 192 2.34 -13.90 -6.39
C ARG A 192 1.60 -12.92 -5.47
N THR A 193 1.74 -13.07 -4.16
CA THR A 193 1.15 -12.13 -3.19
C THR A 193 1.66 -10.70 -3.39
N PHE A 194 2.96 -10.53 -3.63
CA PHE A 194 3.55 -9.23 -3.88
C PHE A 194 2.97 -8.57 -5.13
N ILE A 195 2.90 -9.30 -6.25
CA ILE A 195 2.31 -8.81 -7.50
C ILE A 195 0.83 -8.50 -7.32
N HIS A 196 0.05 -9.35 -6.65
CA HIS A 196 -1.36 -9.06 -6.35
C HIS A 196 -1.51 -7.75 -5.59
N GLY A 197 -0.71 -7.53 -4.54
CA GLY A 197 -0.69 -6.27 -3.80
C GLY A 197 -0.42 -5.07 -4.70
N LEU A 198 0.56 -5.14 -5.61
CA LEU A 198 0.84 -4.04 -6.54
C LEU A 198 -0.33 -3.77 -7.52
N LEU A 199 -1.01 -4.83 -7.96
CA LEU A 199 -2.16 -4.72 -8.86
C LEU A 199 -3.39 -4.09 -8.17
N ASP A 200 -3.61 -4.37 -6.88
CA ASP A 200 -4.75 -3.84 -6.11
C ASP A 200 -4.74 -2.31 -5.99
N VAL A 201 -3.56 -1.68 -6.12
CA VAL A 201 -3.38 -0.22 -6.01
C VAL A 201 -2.85 0.43 -7.29
N THR A 202 -2.92 -0.28 -8.42
CA THR A 202 -2.51 0.24 -9.73
C THR A 202 -3.35 1.44 -10.14
N ASP A 203 -2.72 2.42 -10.80
CA ASP A 203 -3.36 3.65 -11.23
C ASP A 203 -4.43 3.41 -12.29
N ASN A 204 -5.49 4.23 -12.27
CA ASN A 204 -6.48 4.23 -13.35
C ASN A 204 -5.86 4.89 -14.58
N LEU A 205 -6.21 4.39 -15.76
CA LEU A 205 -5.75 4.97 -17.03
C LEU A 205 -6.71 6.07 -17.48
N VAL A 206 -6.21 7.07 -18.18
CA VAL A 206 -7.05 7.98 -18.96
C VAL A 206 -6.83 7.66 -20.43
N LEU A 207 -7.83 7.07 -21.07
CA LEU A 207 -7.81 6.71 -22.48
C LEU A 207 -8.75 7.66 -23.22
N ASN A 208 -8.23 8.45 -24.16
CA ASN A 208 -8.99 9.41 -24.97
C ASN A 208 -9.83 10.40 -24.13
N GLY A 209 -9.25 10.93 -23.04
CA GLY A 209 -9.93 11.86 -22.14
C GLY A 209 -10.97 11.22 -21.20
N ARG A 210 -11.17 9.90 -21.26
CA ARG A 210 -12.01 9.16 -20.31
C ARG A 210 -11.17 8.38 -19.31
N ALA A 211 -11.48 8.55 -18.03
CA ALA A 211 -10.91 7.70 -16.98
C ALA A 211 -11.45 6.27 -17.12
N VAL A 212 -10.55 5.32 -17.29
CA VAL A 212 -10.78 3.88 -17.31
C VAL A 212 -10.16 3.29 -16.06
N ALA A 213 -10.99 2.67 -15.22
CA ALA A 213 -10.51 1.94 -14.07
C ALA A 213 -9.71 0.72 -14.53
N VAL A 214 -8.45 0.62 -14.10
CA VAL A 214 -7.65 -0.57 -14.36
C VAL A 214 -8.13 -1.64 -13.40
N ARG A 215 -8.70 -2.71 -13.96
CA ARG A 215 -9.06 -3.92 -13.23
C ARG A 215 -8.01 -4.97 -13.52
N ALA A 216 -7.71 -5.81 -12.54
CA ALA A 216 -6.86 -6.97 -12.77
C ALA A 216 -7.49 -7.89 -13.84
N PRO A 217 -6.69 -8.66 -14.60
CA PRO A 217 -7.17 -9.55 -15.67
C PRO A 217 -8.22 -10.55 -15.18
N ALA A 218 -9.13 -11.02 -16.06
CA ALA A 218 -10.12 -12.02 -15.69
C ALA A 218 -9.47 -13.29 -15.10
N GLY A 219 -9.94 -13.75 -13.93
CA GLY A 219 -9.31 -14.79 -13.12
C GLY A 219 -8.37 -14.27 -12.02
N TRP A 220 -8.07 -12.97 -12.02
CA TRP A 220 -7.34 -12.24 -10.98
C TRP A 220 -8.29 -11.13 -10.48
N SER A 221 -8.90 -11.28 -9.30
CA SER A 221 -10.00 -10.41 -8.90
C SER A 221 -9.52 -9.10 -8.26
N ALA A 222 -9.68 -7.99 -8.97
CA ALA A 222 -9.86 -6.66 -8.38
C ALA A 222 -11.11 -6.03 -9.02
N THR A 223 -12.22 -6.06 -8.28
CA THR A 223 -13.49 -5.43 -8.66
C THR A 223 -13.52 -4.07 -7.95
N THR A 224 -13.55 -2.91 -8.61
CA THR A 224 -14.76 -2.16 -8.99
C THR A 224 -14.35 -0.84 -9.69
N ALA A 225 -15.22 -0.26 -10.51
CA ALA A 225 -14.94 0.85 -11.43
C ALA A 225 -15.27 2.25 -10.89
N THR A 226 -14.41 3.20 -11.27
CA THR A 226 -14.65 4.64 -11.52
C THR A 226 -14.88 5.60 -10.34
N THR A 227 -13.81 6.31 -9.93
CA THR A 227 -13.68 7.78 -9.65
C THR A 227 -12.31 8.01 -8.94
N PRO A 228 -11.56 9.10 -9.19
CA PRO A 228 -10.17 9.23 -8.74
C PRO A 228 -10.12 9.76 -7.30
N THR A 229 -10.81 9.11 -6.37
CA THR A 229 -10.58 9.12 -4.92
C THR A 229 -11.50 8.03 -4.39
N LEU A 230 -10.93 6.84 -4.20
CA LEU A 230 -11.24 5.95 -3.08
C LEU A 230 -12.63 5.29 -2.97
N LEU A 231 -12.63 3.95 -2.78
CA LEU A 231 -13.70 3.12 -2.19
C LEU A 231 -15.06 3.04 -2.88
N LEU A 232 -15.64 1.85 -2.92
CA LEU A 232 -17.04 1.70 -3.33
C LEU A 232 -17.82 0.75 -2.40
N PRO A 233 -19.05 1.17 -2.00
CA PRO A 233 -19.96 0.42 -1.15
C PRO A 233 -20.73 -0.65 -1.94
N ARG A 234 -21.29 -1.61 -1.19
CA ARG A 234 -22.14 -2.71 -1.71
C ARG A 234 -23.44 -2.20 -2.32
N THR A 235 -23.80 -2.74 -3.48
CA THR A 235 -25.21 -2.96 -3.85
C THR A 235 -25.43 -4.38 -4.38
N ARG A 236 -26.66 -4.84 -4.13
CA ARG A 236 -27.18 -6.22 -4.16
C ARG A 236 -27.05 -6.97 -5.49
N ALA A 237 -27.15 -8.30 -5.35
CA ALA A 237 -27.19 -9.36 -6.36
C ALA A 237 -28.21 -9.14 -7.52
N PRO A 238 -28.05 -9.88 -8.64
CA PRO A 238 -28.56 -9.52 -9.97
C PRO A 238 -29.95 -10.12 -10.28
N PRO A 239 -30.49 -9.84 -11.48
CA PRO A 239 -30.95 -10.95 -12.30
C PRO A 239 -30.47 -10.92 -13.77
N ASP A 240 -30.20 -12.14 -14.23
CA ASP A 240 -30.35 -12.73 -15.55
C ASP A 240 -29.51 -12.23 -16.75
N SER A 241 -28.77 -13.19 -17.32
CA SER A 241 -28.21 -13.20 -18.68
C SER A 241 -28.91 -14.33 -19.46
N PRO A 242 -28.73 -14.46 -20.79
CA PRO A 242 -28.96 -13.49 -21.86
C PRO A 242 -29.81 -14.11 -22.99
N THR A 243 -30.34 -13.31 -23.92
CA THR A 243 -30.69 -13.81 -25.27
C THR A 243 -30.15 -12.86 -26.32
N LEU A 244 -29.16 -13.35 -27.09
CA LEU A 244 -28.74 -12.76 -28.35
C LEU A 244 -29.79 -13.10 -29.43
N PRO A 245 -30.12 -12.17 -30.32
CA PRO A 245 -30.57 -12.52 -31.66
C PRO A 245 -29.44 -12.32 -32.66
N THR A 246 -29.10 -13.40 -33.37
CA THR A 246 -28.58 -13.38 -34.75
C THR A 246 -29.68 -12.91 -35.71
N PRO A 247 -29.39 -12.49 -36.96
CA PRO A 247 -28.19 -12.74 -37.77
C PRO A 247 -27.24 -11.55 -37.98
#